data_AF-A0A356WZP2-F1
#
_entry.id   AF-A0A356WZP2-F1
#
_cell.length_a   1.000
_cell.length_b   1.000
_cell.length_c   1.000
_cell.angle_alpha   90.00
_cell.angle_beta   90.00
_cell.angle_gamma   90.00
#
_symmetry.space_group_name_H-M   'P 1'
#
loop_
_entity.id
_entity.type
_entity.pdbx_description
1 polymer ?
#
loop_
_entity_poly.entity_id
_entity_poly.type
_entity_poly.pdbx_seq_one_letter_code
_entity_poly.pdbx_strand_id
1 'polypeptide(L)'
;MLVKLVEVYKDPGERVRLDEVFIAKEAVTSIRSESGGIINEAIALGVSEHAGFSRVTLNEGGIARTITVIGSPSEVKTKLGIKRVLRG
;
A
#
# COMPACT_ATOMS: atom_id res chain seq x y z
N MET A 1 -10.45 -13.03 4.91
CA MET A 1 -11.22 -12.05 4.11
C MET A 1 -10.21 -11.18 3.39
N LEU A 2 -10.31 -11.05 2.07
CA LEU A 2 -9.41 -10.21 1.28
C LEU A 2 -9.93 -8.78 1.24
N VAL A 3 -9.02 -7.82 1.32
CA VAL A 3 -9.33 -6.39 1.23
C VAL A 3 -8.72 -5.83 -0.04
N LYS A 4 -9.55 -5.16 -0.83
CA LYS A 4 -9.14 -4.47 -2.05
C LYS A 4 -8.45 -3.14 -1.69
N LEU A 5 -7.23 -2.95 -2.17
CA LEU A 5 -6.46 -1.71 -2.14
C LEU A 5 -6.02 -1.34 -3.56
N VAL A 6 -5.57 -0.12 -3.75
CA VAL A 6 -4.99 0.34 -5.03
C VAL A 6 -3.48 0.41 -4.87
N GLU A 7 -2.77 -0.40 -5.63
CA GLU A 7 -1.31 -0.43 -5.71
C GLU A 7 -0.82 0.60 -6.74
N VAL A 8 0.27 1.28 -6.38
CA VAL A 8 1.06 2.11 -7.28
C VAL A 8 2.36 1.37 -7.56
N TYR A 9 2.58 0.99 -8.81
CA TYR A 9 3.76 0.24 -9.21
C TYR A 9 4.31 0.76 -10.55
N LYS A 10 5.56 0.39 -10.83
CA LYS A 10 6.30 0.80 -12.02
C LYS A 10 7.24 -0.32 -12.44
N ASP A 11 6.97 -0.92 -13.58
CA ASP A 11 7.89 -1.88 -14.18
C ASP A 11 9.12 -1.17 -14.78
N PRO A 12 10.29 -1.84 -14.81
CA PRO A 12 11.49 -1.25 -15.40
C PRO A 12 11.27 -0.81 -16.84
N GLY A 13 11.46 0.48 -17.12
CA GLY A 13 11.27 1.06 -18.45
C GLY A 13 9.83 1.47 -18.79
N GLU A 14 8.85 1.21 -17.92
CA GLU A 14 7.47 1.65 -18.09
C GLU A 14 7.16 2.93 -17.31
N ARG A 15 5.95 3.47 -17.52
CA ARG A 15 5.37 4.55 -16.72
C ARG A 15 4.74 3.98 -15.45
N VAL A 16 4.54 4.83 -14.44
CA VAL A 16 3.74 4.46 -13.27
C VAL A 16 2.33 4.04 -13.68
N ARG A 17 1.84 2.98 -13.03
CA ARG A 17 0.50 2.42 -13.22
C ARG A 17 -0.18 2.21 -11.88
N LEU A 18 -1.51 2.18 -11.92
CA LEU A 18 -2.37 1.83 -10.81
C LEU A 18 -2.97 0.45 -11.06
N ASP A 19 -2.95 -0.41 -10.07
CA ASP A 19 -3.60 -1.72 -10.13
C ASP A 19 -4.39 -2.01 -8.85
N GLU A 20 -5.34 -2.93 -8.94
CA GLU A 20 -6.13 -3.39 -7.80
C GLU A 20 -5.46 -4.60 -7.17
N VAL A 21 -5.12 -4.47 -5.89
CA VAL A 21 -4.50 -5.57 -5.13
C VAL A 21 -5.44 -6.05 -4.03
N PHE A 22 -5.55 -7.36 -3.88
CA PHE A 22 -6.34 -7.99 -2.83
C PHE A 22 -5.41 -8.55 -1.76
N ILE A 23 -5.48 -7.98 -0.56
CA ILE A 23 -4.57 -8.30 0.54
C ILE A 23 -5.32 -9.02 1.65
N ALA A 24 -4.76 -10.14 2.11
CA ALA A 24 -5.16 -10.77 3.37
C ALA A 24 -4.54 -10.01 4.55
N LYS A 25 -5.34 -9.64 5.56
CA LYS A 25 -4.83 -8.93 6.75
C LYS A 25 -3.74 -9.73 7.48
N GLU A 26 -3.83 -11.06 7.42
CA GLU A 26 -2.92 -12.00 8.07
C GLU A 26 -1.54 -12.02 7.40
N ALA A 27 -1.47 -11.66 6.12
CA ALA A 27 -0.21 -11.54 5.39
C ALA A 27 0.51 -10.23 5.69
N VAL A 28 -0.17 -9.21 6.22
CA VAL A 28 0.41 -7.89 6.45
C VAL A 28 1.33 -7.91 7.66
N THR A 29 2.62 -7.66 7.43
CA THR A 29 3.64 -7.60 8.49
C THR A 29 4.00 -6.17 8.88
N SER A 30 3.91 -5.22 7.94
CA SER A 30 4.20 -3.81 8.19
C SER A 30 3.38 -2.89 7.30
N ILE A 31 2.99 -1.74 7.84
CA ILE A 31 2.38 -0.62 7.11
C ILE A 31 3.09 0.65 7.56
N ARG A 32 3.76 1.33 6.63
CA ARG A 32 4.52 2.56 6.87
C ARG A 32 4.10 3.63 5.87
N SER A 33 4.28 4.90 6.20
CA SER A 33 4.11 5.98 5.23
C SER A 33 5.15 5.84 4.11
N GLU A 34 4.75 6.07 2.87
CA GLU A 34 5.65 6.10 1.72
C GLU A 34 5.80 7.53 1.20
N SER A 35 7.03 7.91 0.86
CA SER A 35 7.37 9.16 0.20
C SER A 35 8.56 8.89 -0.71
N GLY A 36 8.31 8.75 -2.01
CA GLY A 36 9.33 8.33 -2.98
C GLY A 36 9.00 8.77 -4.39
N GLY A 37 9.97 8.64 -5.31
CA GLY A 37 9.83 9.15 -6.68
C GLY A 37 8.63 8.57 -7.45
N ILE A 38 8.24 7.34 -7.15
CA ILE A 38 7.05 6.70 -7.75
C ILE A 38 5.75 7.44 -7.40
N ILE A 39 5.67 8.06 -6.23
CA ILE A 39 4.51 8.86 -5.79
C ILE A 39 4.44 10.16 -6.57
N ASN A 40 5.58 10.84 -6.74
CA ASN A 40 5.62 12.10 -7.50
C ASN A 40 5.16 11.89 -8.94
N GLU A 41 5.56 10.77 -9.55
CA GLU A 41 5.09 10.40 -10.89
C GLU A 41 3.60 10.01 -10.89
N ALA A 42 3.11 9.29 -9.88
CA ALA A 42 1.68 9.01 -9.74
C ALA A 42 0.83 10.30 -9.63
N ILE A 43 1.31 11.29 -8.89
CA ILE A 43 0.67 12.62 -8.76
C ILE A 43 0.68 13.34 -10.11
N ALA A 44 1.81 13.32 -10.83
CA ALA A 44 1.91 13.90 -12.17
C ALA A 44 0.96 13.26 -13.20
N LEU A 45 0.56 12.00 -12.98
CA LEU A 45 -0.40 11.26 -13.79
C LEU A 45 -1.86 11.46 -13.34
N GLY A 46 -2.11 12.28 -12.31
CA GLY A 46 -3.45 12.68 -11.87
C GLY A 46 -3.94 12.05 -10.56
N VAL A 47 -3.09 11.31 -9.83
CA VAL A 47 -3.42 10.93 -8.45
C VAL A 47 -3.42 12.19 -7.58
N SER A 48 -4.42 12.31 -6.69
CA SER A 48 -4.51 13.47 -5.80
C SER A 48 -3.26 13.61 -4.94
N GLU A 49 -2.69 14.81 -4.90
CA GLU A 49 -1.58 15.17 -4.01
C GLU A 49 -1.95 15.11 -2.52
N HIS A 50 -3.25 15.15 -2.21
CA HIS A 50 -3.78 14.99 -0.86
C HIS A 50 -4.01 13.51 -0.49
N ALA A 51 -3.85 12.58 -1.43
CA ALA A 51 -3.91 11.17 -1.12
C ALA A 51 -2.70 10.79 -0.25
N GLY A 52 -2.96 10.11 0.87
CA GLY A 52 -1.88 9.46 1.61
C GLY A 52 -1.30 8.30 0.81
N PHE A 53 -0.05 7.92 1.07
CA PHE A 53 0.55 6.73 0.48
C PHE A 53 1.19 5.88 1.58
N SER A 54 1.09 4.56 1.42
CA SER A 54 1.64 3.61 2.37
C SER A 54 2.46 2.53 1.67
N ARG A 55 3.60 2.20 2.25
CA ARG A 55 4.34 0.98 1.96
C ARG A 55 3.79 -0.15 2.81
N VAL A 56 3.31 -1.20 2.17
CA VAL A 56 2.78 -2.40 2.81
C VAL A 56 3.73 -3.56 2.54
N THR A 57 4.22 -4.18 3.62
CA THR A 57 5.02 -5.41 3.54
C THR A 57 4.11 -6.59 3.83
N LEU A 58 4.09 -7.54 2.91
CA LEU A 58 3.30 -8.76 2.94
C LEU A 58 4.23 -9.96 3.08
N ASN A 59 3.81 -10.97 3.84
CA ASN A 59 4.42 -12.29 3.89
C ASN A 59 3.36 -13.33 3.53
N GLU A 60 3.44 -13.84 2.31
CA GLU A 60 2.49 -14.81 1.77
C GLU A 60 3.27 -16.09 1.45
N GLY A 61 2.98 -17.18 2.17
CA GLY A 61 3.61 -18.48 1.91
C GLY A 61 5.13 -18.50 2.04
N GLY A 62 5.72 -17.63 2.88
CA GLY A 62 7.16 -17.53 3.09
C GLY A 62 7.87 -16.55 2.13
N ILE A 63 7.14 -15.92 1.21
CA ILE A 63 7.67 -14.88 0.33
C ILE A 63 7.31 -13.51 0.89
N ALA A 64 8.34 -12.72 1.19
CA ALA A 64 8.17 -11.32 1.57
C ALA A 64 8.10 -10.45 0.31
N ARG A 65 6.99 -9.74 0.12
CA ARG A 65 6.82 -8.73 -0.94
C ARG A 65 6.48 -7.38 -0.34
N THR A 66 6.92 -6.31 -0.97
CA THR A 66 6.62 -4.94 -0.55
C THR A 66 5.95 -4.22 -1.69
N ILE A 67 4.83 -3.57 -1.40
CA ILE A 67 4.04 -2.83 -2.37
C ILE A 67 3.76 -1.42 -1.86
N THR A 68 3.54 -0.49 -2.76
CA THR A 68 3.09 0.87 -2.43
C THR A 68 1.61 0.97 -2.74
N VAL A 69 0.80 1.40 -1.78
CA VAL A 69 -0.65 1.55 -1.95
C VAL A 69 -1.11 2.96 -1.67
N ILE A 70 -2.23 3.32 -2.30
CA ILE A 70 -2.93 4.58 -2.04
C ILE A 70 -3.72 4.47 -0.73
N GLY A 71 -3.46 5.39 0.18
CA GLY A 71 -4.04 5.53 1.52
C GLY A 71 -2.97 5.80 2.57
N SER A 72 -3.29 6.64 3.55
CA SER A 72 -2.46 6.81 4.74
C SER A 72 -2.37 5.52 5.56
N PRO A 73 -1.33 5.32 6.40
CA PRO A 73 -1.19 4.10 7.19
C PRO A 73 -2.40 3.80 8.09
N SER A 74 -3.07 4.83 8.60
CA SER A 74 -4.31 4.73 9.37
C SER A 74 -5.50 4.23 8.54
N GLU A 75 -5.67 4.74 7.33
CA GLU A 75 -6.74 4.32 6.43
C GLU A 75 -6.52 2.88 5.97
N VAL A 76 -5.29 2.53 5.60
CA VAL A 76 -4.93 1.17 5.18
C VAL A 76 -5.17 0.17 6.32
N LYS A 77 -4.75 0.51 7.56
CA LYS A 77 -5.04 -0.32 8.75
C LYS A 77 -6.54 -0.48 8.99
N THR A 78 -7.31 0.60 8.86
CA THR A 78 -8.77 0.59 9.06
C THR A 78 -9.44 -0.30 8.02
N LYS A 79 -9.09 -0.14 6.74
CA LYS A 79 -9.60 -0.99 5.64
C LYS A 79 -9.27 -2.46 5.85
N LEU A 80 -8.07 -2.76 6.32
CA LEU A 80 -7.63 -4.13 6.65
C LEU A 80 -8.23 -4.68 7.95
N GLY A 81 -8.95 -3.87 8.72
CA GLY A 81 -9.48 -4.25 10.03
C GLY A 81 -8.40 -4.52 11.08
N ILE A 82 -7.19 -3.98 10.89
CA ILE A 82 -6.07 -4.11 11.82
C ILE A 82 -6.29 -3.09 12.95
N LYS A 83 -7.00 -3.52 14.00
CA LYS A 83 -7.11 -2.73 15.23
C LYS A 83 -5.76 -2.77 15.95
N ARG A 84 -5.24 -1.58 16.29
CA ARG A 84 -4.06 -1.42 17.15
C ARG A 84 -4.38 -2.14 18.47
N VAL A 85 -3.75 -3.28 18.74
CA VAL A 85 -3.81 -3.87 20.08
C VAL A 85 -3.11 -2.86 20.99
N LEU A 86 -3.88 -2.25 21.89
CA LEU A 86 -3.34 -1.40 22.94
C LEU A 86 -2.30 -2.24 23.68
N ARG A 87 -1.04 -1.78 23.67
CA ARG A 87 -0.03 -2.31 24.59
C ARG A 87 -0.47 -1.86 25.98
N GLY A 88 -0.84 -2.81 26.82
CA GLY A 88 -0.90 -2.62 28.28
C GLY A 88 0.48 -2.33 28.85
#